data_AF-A0A134A5P0-F1
#
_entry.id   AF-A0A134A5P0-F1
#
_cell.length_a   1.000
_cell.length_b   1.000
_cell.length_c   1.000
_cell.angle_alpha   90.00
_cell.angle_beta   90.00
_cell.angle_gamma   90.00
#
_symmetry.space_group_name_H-M   'P 1'
#
loop_
_entity.id
_entity.type
_entity.pdbx_description
1 polymer ?
#
loop_
_entity_poly.entity_id
_entity_poly.type
_entity_poly.pdbx_seq_one_letter_code
_entity_poly.pdbx_strand_id
1 'polypeptide(L)'
;MAYFSHDANSAGDIKCRRLIRVLGYEGYERWWRVCELMASATGHCLPVSERIDAEILSDELRFDGTKALMSYLESLADFELISSDELSQGRVASEKMMRNAERFGQNRRNGRLGGRPKKE
;
A
#
# COMPACT_ATOMS: atom_id res chain seq x y z
N MET A 1 -5.34 15.31 -0.85
CA MET A 1 -4.55 14.13 -0.46
C MET A 1 -4.78 13.84 1.01
N ALA A 2 -5.19 12.61 1.38
CA ALA A 2 -5.11 12.18 2.77
C ALA A 2 -3.62 12.09 3.15
N TYR A 3 -3.23 12.67 4.28
CA TYR A 3 -1.84 12.60 4.75
C TYR A 3 -1.48 11.14 5.06
N PHE A 4 -0.42 10.64 4.42
CA PHE A 4 0.18 9.35 4.66
C PHE A 4 1.66 9.56 5.00
N SER A 5 2.09 9.05 6.17
CA SER A 5 3.48 9.20 6.59
C SER A 5 4.33 8.14 5.90
N HIS A 6 5.20 8.60 5.01
CA HIS A 6 6.41 7.88 4.65
C HIS A 6 7.27 7.81 5.92
N ASP A 7 7.19 6.71 6.67
CA ASP A 7 8.05 6.50 7.84
C ASP A 7 9.51 6.62 7.38
N ALA A 8 10.27 7.53 7.98
CA ALA A 8 11.65 7.82 7.59
C ALA A 8 12.58 6.60 7.73
N ASN A 9 12.19 5.58 8.51
CA ASN A 9 12.94 4.35 8.70
C ASN A 9 12.33 3.12 8.00
N SER A 10 11.33 3.32 7.13
CA SER A 10 10.68 2.23 6.38
C SER A 10 11.64 1.39 5.54
N ALA A 11 12.72 2.00 5.03
CA ALA A 11 13.74 1.30 4.26
C ALA A 11 14.57 0.33 5.12
N GLY A 12 14.56 0.51 6.45
CA GLY A 12 15.18 -0.38 7.42
C GLY A 12 14.35 -1.61 7.77
N ASP A 13 13.03 -1.60 7.47
CA ASP A 13 12.14 -2.73 7.70
C ASP A 13 12.57 -3.95 6.86
N ILE A 14 12.48 -5.15 7.43
CA ILE A 14 12.96 -6.37 6.76
C ILE A 14 12.20 -6.69 5.47
N LYS A 15 10.89 -6.38 5.41
CA LYS A 15 10.06 -6.60 4.22
C LYS A 15 10.46 -5.66 3.10
N CYS A 16 10.64 -4.37 3.42
CA CYS A 16 11.16 -3.38 2.48
C CYS A 16 12.59 -3.71 2.02
N ARG A 17 13.47 -4.19 2.89
CA ARG A 17 14.83 -4.61 2.50
C ARG A 17 14.82 -5.80 1.56
N ARG A 18 13.92 -6.77 1.76
CA ARG A 18 13.73 -7.90 0.82
C ARG A 18 13.29 -7.41 -0.55
N LEU A 19 12.31 -6.49 -0.59
CA LEU A 19 11.87 -5.85 -1.82
C LEU A 19 13.02 -5.13 -2.54
N ILE A 20 13.75 -4.26 -1.84
CA ILE A 20 14.90 -3.52 -2.41
C ILE A 20 15.97 -4.48 -2.92
N ARG A 21 16.21 -5.59 -2.21
CA ARG A 21 17.22 -6.58 -2.60
C ARG A 21 16.90 -7.27 -3.93
N VAL A 22 15.62 -7.52 -4.21
CA VAL A 22 15.14 -8.29 -5.37
C VAL A 22 14.76 -7.38 -6.54
N LEU A 23 14.01 -6.31 -6.27
CA LEU A 23 13.43 -5.42 -7.28
C LEU A 23 14.07 -4.02 -7.32
N GLY A 24 15.12 -3.79 -6.53
CA GLY A 24 15.81 -2.52 -6.47
C GLY A 24 14.99 -1.39 -5.85
N TYR A 25 15.52 -0.17 -5.92
CA TYR A 25 14.84 1.02 -5.44
C TYR A 25 13.60 1.37 -6.27
N GLU A 26 13.58 1.05 -7.55
CA GLU A 26 12.41 1.25 -8.41
C GLU A 26 11.20 0.43 -7.91
N GLY A 27 11.40 -0.84 -7.56
CA GLY A 27 10.36 -1.67 -6.96
C GLY A 27 9.88 -1.14 -5.62
N TYR A 28 10.78 -0.55 -4.82
CA TYR A 28 10.47 0.08 -3.54
C TYR A 28 9.69 1.40 -3.68
N GLU A 29 10.03 2.23 -4.67
CA GLU A 29 9.28 3.46 -4.98
C GLU A 29 7.87 3.14 -5.48
N ARG A 30 7.72 2.13 -6.34
CA ARG A 30 6.40 1.62 -6.75
C ARG A 30 5.57 1.14 -5.55
N TRP A 31 6.20 0.55 -4.54
CA TRP A 31 5.49 0.09 -3.34
C TRP A 31 4.91 1.27 -2.57
N TRP A 32 5.66 2.37 -2.49
CA TRP A 32 5.12 3.59 -1.90
C TRP A 32 3.99 4.18 -2.71
N ARG A 33 4.09 4.17 -4.04
CA ARG A 33 2.97 4.57 -4.90
C ARG A 33 1.72 3.73 -4.63
N VAL A 34 1.85 2.42 -4.44
CA VAL A 34 0.74 1.53 -4.05
C VAL A 34 0.14 1.95 -2.69
N CYS A 35 0.98 2.29 -1.70
CA CYS A 35 0.51 2.80 -0.41
C CYS A 35 -0.28 4.11 -0.54
N GLU A 36 0.18 5.05 -1.37
CA GLU A 36 -0.52 6.32 -1.63
C GLU A 36 -1.88 6.12 -2.28
N LEU A 37 -1.95 5.21 -3.26
CA LEU A 37 -3.19 4.83 -3.93
C LEU A 37 -4.16 4.21 -2.91
N MET A 38 -3.71 3.25 -2.08
CA MET A 38 -4.52 2.68 -1.00
C MET A 38 -4.98 3.73 0.01
N ALA A 39 -4.13 4.70 0.37
CA ALA A 39 -4.51 5.76 1.29
C ALA A 39 -5.66 6.64 0.75
N SER A 40 -5.76 6.76 -0.57
CA SER A 40 -6.75 7.58 -1.26
C SER A 40 -8.02 6.79 -1.65
N ALA A 41 -7.93 5.45 -1.71
CA ALA A 41 -9.03 4.58 -2.07
C ALA A 41 -10.04 4.38 -0.91
N THR A 42 -11.32 4.31 -1.25
CA THR A 42 -12.36 3.94 -0.27
C THR A 42 -12.15 2.49 0.17
N GLY A 43 -12.14 2.25 1.49
CA GLY A 43 -11.85 0.92 2.04
C GLY A 43 -10.36 0.54 2.06
N HIS A 44 -9.47 1.46 1.67
CA HIS A 44 -8.02 1.30 1.75
C HIS A 44 -7.44 0.08 1.00
N CYS A 45 -8.12 -0.31 -0.07
CA CYS A 45 -7.73 -1.40 -0.97
C CYS A 45 -7.82 -0.95 -2.43
N LEU A 46 -7.07 -1.60 -3.31
CA LEU A 46 -7.17 -1.39 -4.75
C LEU A 46 -7.78 -2.63 -5.42
N PRO A 47 -8.82 -2.48 -6.26
CA PRO A 47 -9.36 -3.60 -7.02
C PRO A 47 -8.38 -3.97 -8.16
N VAL A 48 -8.24 -5.26 -8.42
CA VAL A 48 -7.49 -5.84 -9.55
C VAL A 48 -8.19 -7.07 -10.14
N SER A 49 -9.41 -7.39 -9.71
CA SER A 49 -10.20 -8.51 -10.23
C SER A 49 -10.65 -8.29 -11.67
N GLU A 50 -11.04 -7.06 -11.99
CA GLU A 50 -11.49 -6.68 -13.32
C GLU A 50 -10.29 -6.27 -14.19
N ARG A 51 -10.31 -6.67 -15.46
CA ARG A 51 -9.23 -6.37 -16.42
C ARG A 51 -8.92 -4.87 -16.48
N ILE A 52 -9.95 -4.03 -16.51
CA ILE A 52 -9.81 -2.57 -16.60
C ILE A 52 -9.14 -2.00 -15.34
N ASP A 53 -9.48 -2.50 -14.15
CA ASP A 53 -8.86 -2.05 -12.92
C ASP A 53 -7.37 -2.40 -12.88
N ALA A 54 -7.01 -3.61 -13.34
CA ALA A 54 -5.63 -4.03 -13.47
C ALA A 54 -4.86 -3.21 -14.52
N GLU A 55 -5.49 -2.85 -15.65
CA GLU A 55 -4.88 -1.97 -16.67
C GLU A 55 -4.61 -0.58 -16.10
N ILE A 56 -5.57 0.02 -15.40
CA ILE A 56 -5.40 1.33 -14.75
C ILE A 56 -4.25 1.29 -13.73
N LEU A 57 -4.20 0.25 -12.88
CA LEU A 57 -3.14 0.11 -11.89
C LEU A 57 -1.77 -0.13 -12.56
N SER A 58 -1.75 -0.85 -13.68
CA SER A 58 -0.54 -1.07 -14.48
C SER A 58 0.02 0.25 -15.00
N ASP A 59 -0.84 1.11 -15.55
CA ASP A 59 -0.46 2.42 -16.07
C ASP A 59 0.04 3.36 -14.96
N GLU A 60 -0.67 3.42 -13.83
CA GLU A 60 -0.29 4.21 -12.65
C GLU A 60 1.08 3.83 -12.10
N LEU A 61 1.39 2.53 -12.09
CA LEU A 61 2.68 1.99 -11.62
C LEU A 61 3.73 1.87 -12.74
N ARG A 62 3.38 2.27 -13.96
CA ARG A 62 4.24 2.25 -15.16
C ARG A 62 4.81 0.86 -15.43
N PHE A 63 3.95 -0.15 -15.42
CA PHE A 63 4.25 -1.48 -15.92
C PHE A 63 3.85 -1.63 -17.38
N ASP A 64 4.61 -2.42 -18.13
CA ASP A 64 4.28 -2.81 -19.49
C ASP A 64 3.26 -3.96 -19.48
N GLY A 65 2.01 -3.59 -19.18
CA GLY A 65 0.87 -4.48 -19.14
C GLY A 65 0.67 -5.22 -17.80
N THR A 66 -0.54 -5.78 -17.69
CA THR A 66 -1.06 -6.37 -16.46
C THR A 66 -0.26 -7.58 -15.98
N LYS A 67 0.41 -8.31 -16.86
CA LYS A 67 1.25 -9.45 -16.45
C LYS A 67 2.43 -9.01 -15.59
N ALA A 68 3.12 -7.94 -15.96
CA ALA A 68 4.24 -7.40 -15.19
C ALA A 68 3.76 -6.83 -13.85
N LEU A 69 2.60 -6.16 -13.85
CA LEU A 69 1.93 -5.73 -12.64
C LEU A 69 1.64 -6.91 -11.70
N MET A 70 1.02 -7.99 -12.19
CA MET A 70 0.64 -9.12 -11.36
C MET A 70 1.86 -9.81 -10.74
N SER A 71 2.93 -10.03 -11.50
CA SER A 71 4.18 -10.57 -10.95
C SER A 71 4.81 -9.67 -9.88
N TYR A 72 4.66 -8.35 -10.02
CA TYR A 72 5.08 -7.41 -8.99
C TYR A 72 4.20 -7.50 -7.72
N LEU A 73 2.88 -7.58 -7.87
CA LEU A 73 1.95 -7.75 -6.74
C LEU A 73 2.19 -9.08 -6.00
N GLU A 74 2.42 -10.17 -6.74
CA GLU A 74 2.83 -11.46 -6.17
C GLU A 74 4.11 -11.32 -5.35
N SER A 75 5.13 -10.60 -5.87
CA SER A 75 6.36 -10.32 -5.12
C SER A 75 6.10 -9.53 -3.83
N LEU A 76 5.17 -8.55 -3.87
CA LEU A 76 4.78 -7.83 -2.65
C LEU A 76 4.08 -8.73 -1.63
N ALA A 77 3.28 -9.69 -2.08
CA ALA A 77 2.64 -10.67 -1.21
C ALA A 77 3.68 -11.63 -0.61
N ASP A 78 4.65 -12.09 -1.40
CA ASP A 78 5.77 -12.94 -0.94
C ASP A 78 6.62 -12.25 0.14
N PHE A 79 6.78 -10.93 0.06
CA PHE A 79 7.43 -10.13 1.10
C PHE A 79 6.51 -9.70 2.24
N GLU A 80 5.25 -10.15 2.23
CA GLU A 80 4.21 -9.83 3.20
C GLU A 80 3.96 -8.32 3.36
N LEU A 81 4.16 -7.55 2.29
CA LEU A 81 3.83 -6.13 2.22
C LEU A 81 2.34 -5.92 1.96
N ILE A 82 1.73 -6.86 1.21
CA ILE A 82 0.29 -6.97 0.97
C ILE A 82 -0.21 -8.37 1.36
N SER A 83 -1.52 -8.53 1.54
CA SER A 83 -2.16 -9.80 1.85
C SER A 83 -2.26 -10.69 0.62
N SER A 84 -1.72 -11.91 0.69
CA SER A 84 -1.88 -12.95 -0.34
C SER A 84 -3.34 -13.37 -0.52
N ASP A 85 -4.09 -13.43 0.58
CA ASP A 85 -5.48 -13.90 0.57
C ASP A 85 -6.37 -12.88 -0.15
N GLU A 86 -6.20 -11.60 0.15
CA GLU A 86 -6.93 -10.52 -0.54
C GLU A 86 -6.52 -10.44 -2.02
N LEU A 87 -5.23 -10.64 -2.32
CA LEU A 87 -4.75 -10.65 -3.71
C LEU A 87 -5.41 -11.78 -4.52
N SER A 88 -5.57 -12.96 -3.93
CA SER A 88 -6.28 -14.09 -4.55
C SER A 88 -7.76 -13.80 -4.83
N GLN A 89 -8.35 -12.86 -4.08
CA GLN A 89 -9.72 -12.36 -4.27
C GLN A 89 -9.78 -11.13 -5.19
N GLY A 90 -8.65 -10.75 -5.81
CA GLY A 90 -8.56 -9.62 -6.72
C GLY A 90 -8.51 -8.26 -6.03
N ARG A 91 -7.95 -8.19 -4.82
CA ARG A 91 -7.78 -6.94 -4.06
C ARG A 91 -6.35 -6.79 -3.56
N VAL A 92 -5.76 -5.62 -3.77
CA VAL A 92 -4.49 -5.24 -3.14
C VAL A 92 -4.81 -4.57 -1.81
N ALA A 93 -4.44 -5.23 -0.72
CA ALA A 93 -4.65 -4.73 0.64
C ALA A 93 -3.40 -4.96 1.50
N SER A 94 -3.12 -4.02 2.41
CA SER A 94 -1.99 -4.12 3.33
C SER A 94 -2.46 -3.88 4.76
N GLU A 95 -2.08 -4.78 5.67
CA GLU A 95 -2.39 -4.66 7.10
C GLU A 95 -1.83 -3.35 7.70
N LYS A 96 -0.66 -2.91 7.22
CA LYS A 96 -0.08 -1.61 7.57
C LYS A 96 -1.02 -0.47 7.22
N MET A 97 -1.60 -0.49 6.02
CA MET A 97 -2.50 0.57 5.54
C MET A 97 -3.82 0.57 6.31
N MET A 98 -4.37 -0.59 6.63
CA MET A 98 -5.58 -0.71 7.44
C MET A 98 -5.38 -0.13 8.85
N ARG A 99 -4.33 -0.55 9.56
CA ARG A 99 -3.99 0.00 10.89
C ARG A 99 -3.74 1.51 10.84
N ASN A 100 -3.07 1.97 9.79
CA ASN A 100 -2.80 3.39 9.62
C ASN A 100 -4.11 4.17 9.43
N ALA A 101 -5.02 3.68 8.60
CA ALA A 101 -6.34 4.28 8.40
C ALA A 101 -7.16 4.35 9.69
N GLU A 102 -7.17 3.27 10.48
CA GLU A 102 -7.83 3.24 11.79
C GLU A 102 -7.27 4.29 12.74
N ARG A 103 -5.93 4.37 12.86
CA ARG A 103 -5.25 5.38 13.69
C ARG A 103 -5.60 6.80 13.23
N PHE A 104 -5.60 7.06 11.93
CA PHE A 104 -5.99 8.36 11.38
C PHE A 104 -7.47 8.70 11.67
N GLY A 105 -8.37 7.73 11.54
CA GLY A 105 -9.78 7.88 11.89
C GLY A 105 -9.98 8.19 13.39
N GLN A 106 -9.30 7.46 14.26
CA GLN A 106 -9.33 7.68 15.71
C GLN A 106 -8.78 9.07 16.08
N ASN A 107 -7.65 9.48 15.50
CA ASN A 107 -7.07 10.80 15.73
C ASN A 107 -8.00 11.93 15.29
N ARG A 108 -8.69 11.79 14.14
CA ARG A 108 -9.71 12.75 13.71
C ARG A 108 -10.88 12.83 14.70
N ARG A 109 -11.36 11.67 15.19
CA ARG A 109 -12.42 11.62 16.21
C ARG A 109 -12.00 12.31 17.50
N ASN A 110 -10.79 12.02 17.99
CA ASN A 110 -10.25 12.60 19.22
C ASN A 110 -10.03 14.11 19.09
N GLY A 111 -9.52 14.56 17.94
CA GLY A 111 -9.37 15.98 17.62
C GLY A 111 -10.72 16.72 17.60
N ARG A 112 -11.78 16.09 17.08
CA ARG A 112 -13.15 16.65 17.13
C ARG A 112 -13.68 16.80 18.56
N LEU A 113 -13.22 15.96 19.48
CA LEU A 113 -13.59 16.01 20.91
C LEU A 113 -12.67 16.93 21.73
N GLY A 114 -11.78 17.70 21.09
CA GLY A 114 -10.83 18.60 21.76
C GLY A 114 -9.61 17.90 22.37
N GLY A 115 -9.48 16.58 22.19
CA GLY A 115 -8.35 15.79 22.68
C GLY A 115 -7.14 15.93 21.77
N ARG A 116 -6.11 16.65 22.24
CA ARG A 116 -4.80 16.67 21.56
C ARG A 116 -4.23 15.23 21.58
N PRO A 117 -3.90 14.61 20.43
CA PRO A 117 -3.36 13.25 20.42
C PRO A 117 -2.07 13.20 21.25
N LYS A 118 -1.95 12.19 22.12
CA LYS A 118 -0.69 11.93 22.85
C LYS A 118 0.41 11.70 21.83
N LYS A 119 1.51 12.46 21.93
CA LYS A 119 2.74 12.13 21.23
C LYS A 119 3.32 10.87 21.89
N GLU A 120 3.52 9.83 21.10
CA GLU A 120 4.45 8.74 21.41
C GLU A 120 5.89 9.26 21.30
#